data_AF-A0A2M9LQD2-F1
#
_entry.id   AF-A0A2M9LQD2-F1
#
_cell.length_a   1.000
_cell.length_b   1.000
_cell.length_c   1.000
_cell.angle_alpha   90.00
_cell.angle_beta   90.00
_cell.angle_gamma   90.00
#
_symmetry.space_group_name_H-M   'P 1'
#
loop_
_entity.id
_entity.type
_entity.pdbx_description
1 polymer ?
#
loop_
_entity_poly.entity_id
_entity_poly.type
_entity_poly.pdbx_seq_one_letter_code
_entity_poly.pdbx_strand_id
1 'polypeptide(L)'
;MLLDTFGGTADAAWRPAPPGAGANRLATGLGDVIGRTVEAFERRLLAGSAISVDHTGADVLLFPVRGGVRCRIDCRDHAPHAEGGLELRLRAGEIVYAPAGHGCTLSGANAPCLLLLLVLRATP
;
A
#
# COMPACT_ATOMS: atom_id res chain seq x y z
N MET A 1 14.17 17.97 12.58
CA MET A 1 13.20 17.40 13.54
C MET A 1 11.83 17.93 13.15
N LEU A 2 11.07 17.14 12.40
CA LEU A 2 9.64 17.32 12.08
C LEU A 2 9.14 15.95 11.58
N LEU A 3 9.13 14.99 12.51
CA LEU A 3 8.29 13.81 12.47
C LEU A 3 7.06 14.22 13.26
N ASP A 4 5.89 14.35 12.62
CA ASP A 4 4.56 14.28 13.26
C ASP A 4 3.47 14.80 12.31
N THR A 5 3.06 13.99 11.32
CA THR A 5 1.65 13.97 10.86
C THR A 5 1.32 12.62 10.19
N PHE A 6 1.57 11.52 10.88
CA PHE A 6 0.83 10.27 10.69
C PHE A 6 -0.07 10.13 11.93
N GLY A 7 -1.02 11.05 12.10
CA GLY A 7 -1.78 11.20 13.33
C GLY A 7 -3.28 11.24 13.04
N GLY A 8 -3.93 10.07 13.14
CA GLY A 8 -5.37 9.92 12.97
C GLY A 8 -5.84 8.50 13.31
N THR A 9 -5.60 8.07 14.56
CA THR A 9 -6.24 6.94 15.26
C THR A 9 -6.72 5.73 14.42
N ALA A 10 -5.76 5.02 13.80
CA ALA A 10 -5.80 3.58 13.53
C ALA A 10 -4.38 2.95 13.62
N ASP A 11 -3.49 3.63 14.35
CA ASP A 11 -2.04 3.63 14.10
C ASP A 11 -1.24 2.50 14.81
N ALA A 12 -1.93 1.48 15.33
CA ALA A 12 -1.27 0.30 15.93
C ALA A 12 -1.13 -0.88 14.94
N ALA A 13 -1.89 -0.90 13.85
CA ALA A 13 -1.96 -2.05 12.93
C ALA A 13 -1.07 -1.93 11.69
N TRP A 14 -0.44 -0.78 11.44
CA TRP A 14 0.47 -0.55 10.32
C TRP A 14 1.88 -0.23 10.81
N ARG A 15 2.73 -1.25 10.95
CA ARG A 15 4.18 -1.04 11.03
C ARG A 15 4.85 -1.76 9.87
N PRO A 16 5.39 -1.04 8.88
CA PRO A 16 6.13 -1.68 7.80
C PRO A 16 7.44 -2.26 8.34
N ALA A 17 7.81 -3.45 7.88
CA ALA A 17 9.15 -3.97 8.10
C ALA A 17 10.13 -3.22 7.17
N PRO A 18 11.39 -2.98 7.61
CA PRO A 18 12.40 -2.42 6.73
C PRO A 18 12.52 -3.30 5.47
N PRO A 19 12.44 -2.72 4.27
CA PRO A 19 12.56 -3.47 3.03
C PRO A 19 13.98 -4.04 2.86
N GLY A 20 14.09 -5.16 2.14
CA GLY A 20 15.37 -5.70 1.71
C GLY A 20 16.09 -4.78 0.71
N ALA A 21 17.38 -5.03 0.48
CA ALA A 21 18.21 -4.22 -0.42
C ALA A 21 17.69 -4.18 -1.88
N GLY A 22 16.94 -5.19 -2.33
CA GLY A 22 16.29 -5.19 -3.65
C GLY A 22 15.17 -4.16 -3.74
N ALA A 23 14.31 -4.11 -2.73
CA ALA A 23 13.20 -3.17 -2.64
C ALA A 23 13.67 -1.72 -2.51
N ASN A 24 14.74 -1.47 -1.74
CA ASN A 24 15.37 -0.14 -1.68
C ASN A 24 15.90 0.31 -3.05
N ARG A 25 16.59 -0.57 -3.78
CA ARG A 25 17.09 -0.24 -5.12
C ARG A 25 15.96 0.06 -6.10
N LEU A 26 14.85 -0.69 -6.03
CA LEU A 26 13.67 -0.42 -6.84
C LEU A 26 13.07 0.94 -6.51
N ALA A 27 12.92 1.28 -5.21
CA ALA A 27 12.42 2.58 -4.80
C ALA A 27 13.30 3.74 -5.32
N THR A 28 14.62 3.66 -5.13
CA THR A 28 15.55 4.66 -5.64
C THR A 28 15.44 4.79 -7.16
N GLY A 29 15.54 3.68 -7.90
CA GLY A 29 15.49 3.72 -9.37
C GLY A 29 14.14 4.21 -9.91
N LEU A 30 13.03 3.84 -9.27
CA LEU A 30 11.72 4.38 -9.64
C LEU A 30 11.66 5.88 -9.36
N GLY A 31 12.13 6.31 -8.20
CA GLY A 31 12.17 7.71 -7.80
C GLY A 31 12.97 8.59 -8.76
N ASP A 32 14.12 8.09 -9.22
CA ASP A 32 14.95 8.75 -10.23
C ASP A 32 14.20 8.91 -11.57
N VAL A 33 13.42 7.89 -11.97
CA VAL A 33 12.64 7.90 -13.22
C VAL A 33 11.46 8.87 -13.15
N ILE A 34 10.73 8.89 -12.03
CA ILE A 34 9.51 9.70 -11.89
C ILE A 34 9.76 11.09 -11.30
N GLY A 35 10.99 11.40 -10.89
CA GLY A 35 11.36 12.66 -10.25
C GLY A 35 10.68 12.86 -8.89
N ARG A 36 10.40 11.79 -8.15
CA ARG A 36 9.75 11.85 -6.82
C ARG A 36 10.47 10.99 -5.80
N THR A 37 10.34 11.35 -4.52
CA THR A 37 10.79 10.49 -3.43
C THR A 37 9.90 9.26 -3.32
N VAL A 38 10.52 8.07 -3.40
CA VAL A 38 9.83 6.79 -3.22
C VAL A 38 10.41 6.07 -2.01
N GLU A 39 9.54 5.67 -1.09
CA GLU A 39 9.89 4.85 0.06
C GLU A 39 9.41 3.42 -0.16
N ALA A 40 10.28 2.44 0.10
CA ALA A 40 9.91 1.03 0.07
C ALA A 40 9.57 0.51 1.46
N PHE A 41 8.61 -0.40 1.52
CA PHE A 41 8.20 -1.09 2.72
C PHE A 41 7.82 -2.54 2.42
N GLU A 42 8.22 -3.46 3.30
CA GLU A 42 7.80 -4.85 3.19
C GLU A 42 6.76 -5.19 4.25
N ARG A 43 5.79 -6.02 3.87
CA ARG A 43 4.74 -6.47 4.78
C ARG A 43 4.35 -7.92 4.54
N ARG A 44 4.26 -8.67 5.64
CA ARG A 44 3.68 -10.00 5.65
C ARG A 44 2.22 -9.91 6.10
N LEU A 45 1.30 -10.36 5.25
CA LEU A 45 -0.10 -10.57 5.57
C LEU A 45 -0.30 -12.05 5.91
N LEU A 46 -0.81 -12.33 7.11
CA LEU A 46 -1.10 -13.69 7.56
C LEU A 46 -2.39 -14.20 6.93
N ALA A 47 -2.54 -15.52 6.85
CA ALA A 47 -3.78 -16.11 6.35
C ALA A 47 -4.97 -15.67 7.22
N GLY A 48 -6.08 -15.30 6.57
CA GLY A 48 -7.30 -14.82 7.24
C GLY A 48 -7.21 -13.42 7.86
N SER A 49 -6.04 -12.75 7.84
CA SER A 49 -5.92 -11.38 8.32
C SER A 49 -6.39 -10.36 7.28
N ALA A 50 -6.77 -9.18 7.76
CA ALA A 50 -7.09 -8.03 6.94
C ALA A 50 -6.31 -6.81 7.45
N ILE A 51 -5.95 -5.92 6.53
CA ILE A 51 -5.23 -4.70 6.80
C ILE A 51 -5.90 -3.60 6.00
N SER A 52 -6.22 -2.49 6.66
CA SER A 52 -6.62 -1.26 5.98
C SER A 52 -5.45 -0.30 5.94
N VAL A 53 -5.28 0.33 4.78
CA VAL A 53 -4.44 1.48 4.53
C VAL A 53 -5.42 2.62 4.35
N ASP A 54 -5.70 3.30 5.45
CA ASP A 54 -6.61 4.44 5.43
C ASP A 54 -5.99 5.58 4.64
N HIS A 55 -6.85 6.34 3.96
CA HIS A 55 -6.57 7.42 3.01
C HIS A 55 -5.17 8.03 3.17
N THR A 56 -4.19 7.49 2.44
CA THR A 56 -2.83 7.98 2.51
C THR A 56 -2.75 9.34 1.84
N GLY A 57 -2.00 10.27 2.44
CA GLY A 57 -1.63 11.54 1.79
C GLY A 57 -0.61 11.38 0.66
N ALA A 58 -0.34 10.14 0.23
CA ALA A 58 0.67 9.78 -0.75
C ALA A 58 0.11 8.67 -1.66
N ASP A 59 0.59 8.62 -2.89
CA ASP A 59 0.24 7.54 -3.82
C ASP A 59 0.99 6.27 -3.41
N VAL A 60 0.34 5.11 -3.57
CA VAL A 60 0.92 3.82 -3.16
C VAL A 60 0.85 2.81 -4.29
N LEU A 61 1.96 2.15 -4.58
CA LEU A 61 2.01 0.95 -5.41
C LEU A 61 2.12 -0.29 -4.51
N LEU A 62 1.27 -1.27 -4.75
CA LEU A 62 1.18 -2.52 -3.98
C LEU A 62 1.56 -3.70 -4.86
N PHE A 63 2.51 -4.51 -4.38
CA PHE A 63 3.10 -5.62 -5.12
C PHE A 63 3.08 -6.88 -4.25
N PRO A 64 2.24 -7.88 -4.50
CA PRO A 64 2.46 -9.20 -3.94
C PRO A 64 3.75 -9.77 -4.52
N VAL A 65 4.75 -9.99 -3.68
CA VAL A 65 6.00 -10.67 -4.04
C VAL A 65 5.82 -12.18 -3.92
N ARG A 66 4.97 -12.63 -2.98
CA ARG A 66 4.64 -14.03 -2.78
C ARG A 66 3.20 -14.18 -2.30
N GLY A 67 2.49 -15.16 -2.84
CA GLY A 67 1.11 -15.47 -2.45
C GLY A 67 0.10 -14.61 -3.22
N GLY A 68 -1.04 -14.33 -2.59
CA GLY A 68 -2.08 -13.50 -3.19
C GLY A 68 -3.03 -12.96 -2.13
N VAL A 69 -3.67 -11.85 -2.47
CA VAL A 69 -4.50 -11.06 -1.55
C VAL A 69 -5.65 -10.42 -2.33
N ARG A 70 -6.82 -10.29 -1.70
CA ARG A 70 -7.89 -9.43 -2.21
C ARG A 70 -7.57 -7.98 -1.84
N CYS A 71 -7.56 -7.11 -2.82
CA CYS A 71 -7.37 -5.68 -2.65
C CYS A 71 -8.67 -4.96 -3.02
N ARG A 72 -9.14 -4.08 -2.14
CA ARG A 72 -10.25 -3.18 -2.38
C ARG A 72 -9.75 -1.75 -2.27
N ILE A 73 -9.99 -0.94 -3.30
CA ILE A 73 -9.66 0.48 -3.31
C ILE A 73 -10.97 1.26 -3.35
N ASP A 74 -11.15 2.12 -2.36
CA ASP A 74 -12.36 2.92 -2.16
C ASP A 74 -12.06 4.40 -2.36
N CYS A 75 -12.96 5.10 -3.08
CA CYS A 75 -12.88 6.55 -3.23
C CYS A 75 -13.57 7.24 -2.04
N ARG A 76 -12.94 8.30 -1.51
CA ARG A 76 -13.42 9.05 -0.33
C ARG A 76 -14.78 9.75 -0.55
N ASP A 77 -15.10 10.10 -1.80
CA ASP A 77 -16.26 10.96 -2.12
C ASP A 77 -17.53 10.19 -2.48
N HIS A 78 -17.54 8.86 -2.30
CA HIS A 78 -18.73 8.07 -2.56
C HIS A 78 -19.52 7.79 -1.29
N ALA A 79 -20.74 8.33 -1.27
CA ALA A 79 -21.78 7.99 -0.31
C ALA A 79 -21.92 6.44 -0.20
N PRO A 80 -22.30 5.90 0.97
CA PRO A 80 -22.20 4.47 1.32
C PRO A 80 -22.97 3.48 0.41
N HIS A 81 -23.61 3.95 -0.67
CA HIS A 81 -24.44 3.19 -1.59
C HIS A 81 -23.97 3.31 -3.07
N ALA A 82 -22.88 4.01 -3.35
CA ALA A 82 -22.31 4.02 -4.70
C ALA A 82 -21.39 2.80 -4.86
N GLU A 83 -21.66 1.97 -5.87
CA GLU A 83 -20.83 0.84 -6.35
C GLU A 83 -19.47 1.32 -6.92
N GLY A 84 -18.82 2.30 -6.28
CA GLY A 84 -17.61 2.95 -6.77
C GLY A 84 -16.40 2.55 -5.94
N GLY A 85 -15.83 1.39 -6.27
CA GLY A 85 -14.58 0.90 -5.70
C GLY A 85 -14.01 -0.21 -6.58
N LEU A 86 -12.69 -0.29 -6.67
CA LEU A 86 -12.02 -1.35 -7.42
C LEU A 86 -11.73 -2.51 -6.48
N GLU A 87 -12.35 -3.66 -6.71
CA GLU A 87 -12.04 -4.89 -5.99
C GLU A 87 -11.36 -5.90 -6.92
N LEU A 88 -10.14 -6.30 -6.56
CA LEU A 88 -9.31 -7.21 -7.34
C LEU A 88 -8.71 -8.29 -6.45
N ARG A 89 -8.35 -9.42 -7.05
CA ARG A 89 -7.52 -10.43 -6.39
C ARG A 89 -6.12 -10.38 -6.98
N LEU A 90 -5.20 -9.82 -6.21
CA LEU A 90 -3.81 -9.68 -6.57
C LEU A 90 -3.03 -10.98 -6.32
N ARG A 91 -2.13 -11.32 -7.23
CA ARG A 91 -1.21 -12.46 -7.20
C ARG A 91 0.23 -11.98 -7.34
N ALA A 92 1.17 -12.89 -7.07
CA ALA A 92 2.58 -12.61 -7.23
C ALA A 92 2.91 -12.10 -8.65
N GLY A 93 3.59 -10.96 -8.74
CA GLY A 93 3.94 -10.30 -10.01
C GLY A 93 2.91 -9.30 -10.53
N GLU A 94 1.73 -9.22 -9.92
CA GLU A 94 0.76 -8.17 -10.21
C GLU A 94 1.05 -6.91 -9.40
N ILE A 95 0.56 -5.77 -9.89
CA ILE A 95 0.76 -4.46 -9.28
C ILE A 95 -0.58 -3.74 -9.29
N VAL A 96 -0.92 -3.10 -8.19
CA VAL A 96 -2.01 -2.13 -8.17
C VAL A 96 -1.53 -0.78 -7.65
N TYR A 97 -2.09 0.26 -8.22
CA TYR A 97 -1.88 1.64 -7.82
C TYR A 97 -3.09 2.14 -7.03
N ALA A 98 -2.86 2.59 -5.81
CA ALA A 98 -3.82 3.30 -4.98
C ALA A 98 -3.44 4.79 -4.97
N PRO A 99 -4.25 5.67 -5.61
CA PRO A 99 -3.97 7.09 -5.59
C PRO A 99 -4.10 7.68 -4.18
N ALA A 100 -3.40 8.77 -3.91
CA ALA A 100 -3.57 9.54 -2.69
C ALA A 100 -5.04 9.88 -2.45
N GLY A 101 -5.46 9.87 -1.18
CA GLY A 101 -6.85 10.10 -0.79
C GLY A 101 -7.80 8.91 -0.98
N HIS A 102 -7.38 7.80 -1.59
CA HIS A 102 -8.17 6.58 -1.66
C HIS A 102 -7.87 5.65 -0.49
N GLY A 103 -8.90 5.00 0.05
CA GLY A 103 -8.73 3.95 1.05
C GLY A 103 -8.34 2.65 0.35
N CYS A 104 -7.46 1.86 0.95
CA CYS A 104 -7.09 0.56 0.40
C CYS A 104 -7.16 -0.53 1.48
N THR A 105 -8.00 -1.55 1.27
CA THR A 105 -8.08 -2.71 2.16
C THR A 105 -7.48 -3.95 1.50
N LEU A 106 -6.60 -4.63 2.22
CA LEU A 106 -5.96 -5.90 1.83
C LEU A 106 -6.50 -7.02 2.73
N SER A 107 -7.11 -8.04 2.14
CA SER A 107 -7.75 -9.14 2.89
C SER A 107 -7.76 -10.46 2.11
N GLY A 108 -8.39 -11.50 2.65
CA GLY A 108 -8.66 -12.73 1.89
C GLY A 108 -7.40 -13.51 1.45
N ALA A 109 -6.29 -13.35 2.16
CA ALA A 109 -5.11 -14.18 1.96
C ALA A 109 -5.39 -15.60 2.49
N ASN A 110 -5.34 -16.59 1.60
CA ASN A 110 -5.53 -18.00 1.95
C ASN A 110 -4.24 -18.68 2.47
N ALA A 111 -3.10 -18.01 2.31
CA ALA A 111 -1.78 -18.42 2.78
C ALA A 111 -0.98 -17.14 3.10
N PRO A 112 0.14 -17.22 3.85
CA PRO A 112 0.98 -16.07 4.11
C PRO A 112 1.39 -15.36 2.81
N CYS A 113 1.06 -14.07 2.71
CA CYS A 113 1.34 -13.23 1.55
C CYS A 113 2.43 -12.23 1.92
N LEU A 114 3.46 -12.09 1.08
CA LEU A 114 4.48 -11.06 1.23
C LEU A 114 4.20 -9.96 0.21
N LEU A 115 4.12 -8.73 0.70
CA LEU A 115 3.81 -7.54 -0.06
C LEU A 115 5.00 -6.59 0.01
N LEU A 116 5.37 -6.04 -1.13
CA LEU A 116 6.18 -4.84 -1.25
C LEU A 116 5.24 -3.66 -1.51
N LEU A 117 5.52 -2.55 -0.85
CA LEU A 117 4.78 -1.32 -0.98
C LEU A 117 5.76 -0.22 -1.31
N LEU A 118 5.45 0.55 -2.35
CA LEU A 118 6.20 1.74 -2.71
C LEU A 118 5.30 2.95 -2.48
N VAL A 119 5.70 3.83 -1.58
CA VAL A 119 4.99 5.06 -1.25
C VAL A 119 5.65 6.20 -2.01
N LEU A 120 4.91 6.82 -2.91
CA LEU A 120 5.36 7.92 -3.75
C LEU A 120 4.93 9.22 -3.07
N ARG A 121 5.91 9.96 -2.53
CA ARG A 121 5.64 11.27 -1.93
C ARG A 121 5.71 12.35 -3.00
N ALA A 122 4.78 13.29 -2.95
CA ALA A 122 4.97 14.54 -3.67
C ALA A 122 6.27 15.19 -3.15
N THR A 123 7.12 15.64 -4.06
CA THR A 123 8.22 16.53 -3.71
C THR A 123 7.63 17.82 -3.14
N PRO A 124 8.16 18.32 -2.01
CA PRO A 124 7.72 19.58 -1.42
C PRO A 124 7.95 20.78 -2.36
#